data_AF-A0A4Y9MY00-F1
#
_entry.id   AF-A0A4Y9MY00-F1
#
_cell.length_a   1.000
_cell.length_b   1.000
_cell.length_c   1.000
_cell.angle_alpha   90.00
_cell.angle_beta   90.00
_cell.angle_gamma   90.00
#
_symmetry.space_group_name_H-M   'P 1'
#
loop_
_entity.id
_entity.type
_entity.pdbx_description
1 polymer ?
#
loop_
_entity_poly.entity_id
_entity_poly.type
_entity_poly.pdbx_seq_one_letter_code
_entity_poly.pdbx_strand_id
1 'polypeptide(L)'
;MSSSRPRPLARALVTATVAVLCLFGATAIPAQASGLLLPRVAMQTAADPAAHYRGQLSCDPVAKPGLLALRDMVLGYYGIGRSGGITRSCSIGGASEHKEGRAWDWMVDADDPRERAAADDFVLWLTGPDRNGEVAGNARRLGVMYVIWNRQMWSAYNAAAGWTPYRGASPHTDHVHVSLSWDGAFQRTSWWTGVRIEQQDVGPCRVYVGEPAPAYTGPRYTACPPAVPRPVNLAASASPDLDGDGVPDTLGRERAAGSLWFYAGAPGGVPVSRRVAGSGWQMHDGLVLTPDVTGDGRADLWARDSAQGRLWVYPGDGAGSFTPATTVGSGWHMHDALLAAGDVTGDGHPDLWARERATGVLWLYPGSAGGVPTAPRAVGTGWGMHDFLVSPGDVTGDGVPDLWAREAGAGILWLYTGDGQGGFVARRATGSGWGMHDVLTPTADVTGDGRPDLFARERSTGTRWLYPTDSAGSPLPASVVGWGWGMHDVVL
;
A
#
# COMPACT_ATOMS: atom_id res chain seq x y z
N MET A 1 52.55 -94.74 0.90
CA MET A 1 51.28 -94.18 0.40
C MET A 1 50.32 -94.01 1.58
N SER A 2 49.89 -92.75 1.79
CA SER A 2 48.66 -92.23 2.46
C SER A 2 48.28 -92.74 3.87
N SER A 3 48.30 -91.97 4.98
CA SER A 3 47.55 -90.76 5.41
C SER A 3 46.13 -91.03 5.97
N SER A 4 45.91 -90.79 7.28
CA SER A 4 45.06 -89.70 7.85
C SER A 4 44.65 -89.98 9.32
N ARG A 5 44.49 -88.89 10.09
CA ARG A 5 44.43 -88.78 11.57
C ARG A 5 42.98 -88.80 12.14
N PRO A 6 42.79 -88.96 13.47
CA PRO A 6 41.47 -89.23 14.08
C PRO A 6 40.72 -87.98 14.59
N ARG A 7 39.41 -88.16 14.87
CA ARG A 7 38.49 -87.24 15.56
C ARG A 7 37.72 -87.98 16.67
N PRO A 8 37.36 -87.33 17.79
CA PRO A 8 36.26 -87.78 18.65
C PRO A 8 35.16 -86.68 18.82
N LEU A 9 33.88 -87.08 18.77
CA LEU A 9 32.90 -87.27 19.87
C LEU A 9 32.18 -85.99 20.32
N ALA A 10 30.83 -86.02 20.35
CA ALA A 10 30.03 -85.81 21.57
C ALA A 10 28.51 -85.94 21.28
N ARG A 11 27.81 -86.55 22.24
CA ARG A 11 26.39 -86.96 22.23
C ARG A 11 25.45 -85.78 22.50
N ALA A 12 24.28 -85.84 21.86
CA ALA A 12 23.13 -84.98 22.07
C ALA A 12 22.41 -85.24 23.40
N LEU A 13 21.85 -84.19 23.99
CA LEU A 13 20.52 -84.21 24.61
C LEU A 13 19.96 -82.79 24.62
N VAL A 14 18.75 -82.65 24.08
CA VAL A 14 17.97 -81.41 24.02
C VAL A 14 17.14 -81.31 25.31
N THR A 15 17.27 -80.21 26.04
CA THR A 15 16.32 -79.79 27.08
C THR A 15 16.07 -78.30 26.90
N ALA A 16 14.80 -77.96 26.71
CA ALA A 16 14.32 -76.61 26.45
C ALA A 16 14.41 -75.73 27.70
N THR A 17 15.09 -74.59 27.58
CA THR A 17 15.06 -73.51 28.57
C THR A 17 14.21 -72.37 28.02
N VAL A 18 13.12 -72.05 28.72
CA VAL A 18 12.24 -70.91 28.48
C VAL A 18 13.03 -69.62 28.68
N ALA A 19 13.26 -68.86 27.61
CA ALA A 19 13.72 -67.48 27.71
C ALA A 19 12.48 -66.57 27.79
N VAL A 20 12.21 -66.08 28.99
CA VAL A 20 11.29 -64.96 29.21
C VAL A 20 11.87 -63.75 28.47
N LEU A 21 11.26 -63.42 27.34
CA LEU A 21 11.55 -62.17 26.62
C LEU A 21 10.94 -61.03 27.46
N CYS A 22 11.75 -60.46 28.36
CA CYS A 22 11.43 -59.16 28.93
C CYS A 22 11.44 -58.15 27.78
N LEU A 23 10.26 -57.84 27.24
CA LEU A 23 10.03 -56.62 26.47
C LEU A 23 10.28 -55.43 27.41
N PHE A 24 11.54 -55.05 27.56
CA PHE A 24 11.83 -53.65 27.81
C PHE A 24 11.44 -52.94 26.52
N GLY A 25 10.27 -52.31 26.54
CA GLY A 25 9.90 -51.33 25.53
C GLY A 25 11.07 -50.37 25.44
N ALA A 26 11.78 -50.42 24.31
CA ALA A 26 12.73 -49.39 23.95
C ALA A 26 11.90 -48.10 23.86
N THR A 27 11.86 -47.34 24.95
CA THR A 27 11.49 -45.93 24.88
C THR A 27 12.48 -45.35 23.92
N ALA A 28 12.04 -45.07 22.69
CA ALA A 28 12.82 -44.34 21.72
C ALA A 28 13.34 -43.10 22.44
N ILE A 29 14.65 -43.05 22.67
CA ILE A 29 15.30 -41.83 23.14
C ILE A 29 14.94 -40.79 22.06
N PRO A 30 14.27 -39.68 22.40
CA PRO A 30 13.98 -38.67 21.40
C PRO A 30 15.31 -38.29 20.75
N ALA A 31 15.37 -38.40 19.43
CA ALA A 31 16.56 -38.02 18.67
C ALA A 31 16.93 -36.59 19.07
N GLN A 32 18.07 -36.43 19.76
CA GLN A 32 18.60 -35.11 20.06
C GLN A 32 19.14 -34.56 18.74
N ALA A 33 18.63 -33.41 18.33
CA ALA A 33 19.17 -32.72 17.18
C ALA A 33 20.65 -32.41 17.40
N SER A 34 21.46 -32.55 16.35
CA SER A 34 22.88 -32.26 16.44
C SER A 34 23.01 -30.72 16.56
N GLY A 35 23.26 -30.21 17.77
CA GLY A 35 23.22 -28.79 18.11
C GLY A 35 24.28 -27.92 17.45
N LEU A 36 24.20 -27.70 16.14
CA LEU A 36 25.29 -27.14 15.34
C LEU A 36 25.11 -25.69 14.91
N LEU A 37 23.91 -25.14 14.91
CA LEU A 37 23.71 -23.71 14.69
C LEU A 37 23.96 -22.96 16.01
N LEU A 38 25.03 -22.16 16.03
CA LEU A 38 25.39 -21.31 17.16
C LEU A 38 25.23 -19.84 16.77
N PRO A 39 24.69 -19.00 17.67
CA PRO A 39 24.66 -17.56 17.44
C PRO A 39 26.07 -16.99 17.42
N ARG A 40 26.25 -15.89 16.70
CA ARG A 40 27.53 -15.17 16.64
C ARG A 40 27.79 -14.31 17.89
N VAL A 41 26.83 -14.25 18.80
CA VAL A 41 26.86 -13.45 20.04
C VAL A 41 26.76 -14.36 21.26
N ALA A 42 27.28 -13.89 22.40
CA ALA A 42 27.14 -14.59 23.67
C ALA A 42 25.67 -14.62 24.11
N MET A 43 25.11 -15.81 24.38
CA MET A 43 23.73 -15.96 24.83
C MET A 43 23.62 -15.82 26.34
N GLN A 44 22.60 -15.09 26.79
CA GLN A 44 22.14 -15.15 28.18
C GLN A 44 21.50 -16.52 28.49
N THR A 45 21.46 -16.89 29.78
CA THR A 45 20.84 -18.14 30.22
C THR A 45 19.37 -18.24 29.81
N ALA A 46 18.59 -17.20 30.12
CA ALA A 46 17.17 -17.12 29.77
C ALA A 46 16.94 -16.82 28.27
N ALA A 47 15.93 -17.47 27.68
CA ALA A 47 15.48 -17.22 26.31
C ALA A 47 14.44 -16.08 26.24
N ASP A 48 14.28 -15.48 25.06
CA ASP A 48 13.22 -14.51 24.75
C ASP A 48 11.83 -15.07 25.06
N PRO A 49 10.81 -14.24 25.33
CA PRO A 49 9.43 -14.70 25.40
C PRO A 49 9.00 -15.50 24.16
N ALA A 50 8.09 -16.45 24.31
CA ALA A 50 7.54 -17.18 23.17
C ALA A 50 6.76 -16.25 22.24
N ALA A 51 7.11 -16.23 20.96
CA ALA A 51 6.49 -15.34 19.97
C ALA A 51 4.98 -15.58 19.86
N HIS A 52 4.19 -14.50 19.94
CA HIS A 52 2.76 -14.56 19.72
C HIS A 52 2.42 -14.67 18.22
N TYR A 53 1.29 -15.30 17.91
CA TYR A 53 0.78 -15.27 16.54
C TYR A 53 0.48 -13.83 16.09
N ARG A 54 1.10 -13.42 14.99
CA ARG A 54 0.85 -12.16 14.29
C ARG A 54 0.71 -12.43 12.81
N GLY A 55 -0.55 -12.65 12.42
CA GLY A 55 -0.97 -12.75 11.04
C GLY A 55 -0.53 -11.52 10.23
N GLN A 56 -0.47 -11.69 8.91
CA GLN A 56 -0.23 -10.60 7.99
C GLN A 56 -1.21 -9.43 8.21
N LEU A 57 -0.70 -8.23 8.39
CA LEU A 57 -1.47 -6.98 8.45
C LEU A 57 -1.08 -6.00 7.33
N SER A 58 0.19 -5.95 6.90
CA SER A 58 0.65 -5.05 5.84
C SER A 58 0.90 -5.78 4.51
N CYS A 59 1.13 -4.99 3.46
CA CYS A 59 1.67 -5.44 2.19
C CYS A 59 3.06 -4.82 2.03
N ASP A 60 4.08 -5.58 2.38
CA ASP A 60 5.48 -5.15 2.31
C ASP A 60 6.33 -6.35 1.88
N PRO A 61 6.30 -6.69 0.57
CA PRO A 61 6.96 -7.89 0.03
C PRO A 61 8.48 -7.69 -0.11
N VAL A 62 9.11 -7.03 0.88
CA VAL A 62 10.56 -6.92 1.05
C VAL A 62 11.01 -7.94 2.08
N ALA A 63 11.96 -8.81 1.71
CA ALA A 63 12.51 -9.81 2.61
C ALA A 63 13.15 -9.14 3.84
N LYS A 64 12.74 -9.57 5.04
CA LYS A 64 13.23 -8.98 6.29
C LYS A 64 14.59 -9.57 6.69
N PRO A 65 15.50 -8.76 7.26
CA PRO A 65 16.90 -9.14 7.44
C PRO A 65 17.11 -10.39 8.30
N GLY A 66 16.29 -10.58 9.34
CA GLY A 66 16.36 -11.77 10.20
C GLY A 66 15.95 -13.05 9.49
N LEU A 67 15.01 -12.95 8.54
CA LEU A 67 14.60 -14.10 7.73
C LEU A 67 15.66 -14.45 6.68
N LEU A 68 16.28 -13.45 6.04
CA LEU A 68 17.44 -13.66 5.16
C LEU A 68 18.58 -14.34 5.91
N ALA A 69 18.87 -13.87 7.13
CA ALA A 69 19.92 -14.45 7.97
C ALA A 69 19.59 -15.88 8.43
N LEU A 70 18.32 -16.18 8.75
CA LEU A 70 17.88 -17.54 9.05
C LEU A 70 18.06 -18.46 7.84
N ARG A 71 17.62 -18.03 6.65
CA ARG A 71 17.81 -18.77 5.39
C ARG A 71 19.28 -19.08 5.19
N ASP A 72 20.15 -18.07 5.25
CA ASP A 72 21.58 -18.23 4.96
C ASP A 72 22.25 -19.14 5.99
N MET A 73 21.82 -19.08 7.25
CA MET A 73 22.26 -19.96 8.31
C MET A 73 21.89 -21.43 8.04
N VAL A 74 20.63 -21.69 7.70
CA VAL A 74 20.14 -23.06 7.43
C VAL A 74 20.78 -23.64 6.17
N LEU A 75 20.77 -22.90 5.06
CA LEU A 75 21.34 -23.37 3.79
C LEU A 75 22.86 -23.56 3.89
N GLY A 76 23.56 -22.64 4.55
CA GLY A 76 25.01 -22.74 4.73
C GLY A 76 25.43 -23.89 5.63
N TYR A 77 24.59 -24.27 6.59
CA TYR A 77 24.90 -25.36 7.51
C TYR A 77 24.57 -26.74 6.93
N TYR A 78 23.37 -26.93 6.39
CA TYR A 78 22.96 -28.24 5.87
C TYR A 78 23.50 -28.52 4.46
N GLY A 79 23.70 -27.48 3.63
CA GLY A 79 24.09 -27.65 2.23
C GLY A 79 23.09 -28.46 1.40
N ILE A 80 21.83 -28.55 1.85
CA ILE A 80 20.75 -29.36 1.27
C ILE A 80 19.54 -28.47 0.92
N GLY A 81 18.83 -28.85 -0.13
CA GLY A 81 17.67 -28.10 -0.63
C GLY A 81 18.06 -26.76 -1.24
N ARG A 82 17.08 -25.87 -1.39
CA ARG A 82 17.29 -24.51 -1.89
C ARG A 82 16.37 -23.51 -1.19
N SER A 83 16.72 -22.23 -1.28
CA SER A 83 15.77 -21.18 -0.89
C SER A 83 14.55 -21.22 -1.80
N GLY A 84 13.37 -21.39 -1.22
CA GLY A 84 12.09 -21.11 -1.85
C GLY A 84 11.67 -19.66 -1.61
N GLY A 85 10.36 -19.43 -1.70
CA GLY A 85 9.78 -18.09 -1.57
C GLY A 85 10.02 -17.50 -0.18
N ILE A 86 10.55 -16.27 -0.16
CA ILE A 86 10.49 -15.40 1.03
C ILE A 86 9.33 -14.42 0.88
N THR A 87 9.26 -13.76 -0.26
CA THR A 87 8.26 -12.74 -0.54
C THR A 87 7.22 -13.28 -1.52
N ARG A 88 5.99 -12.77 -1.40
CA ARG A 88 4.90 -13.07 -2.32
C ARG A 88 4.15 -11.79 -2.64
N SER A 89 3.66 -11.66 -3.89
CA SER A 89 2.76 -10.57 -4.25
C SER A 89 1.54 -10.56 -3.34
N CYS A 90 1.15 -9.36 -2.91
CA CYS A 90 -0.02 -9.18 -2.06
C CYS A 90 -1.34 -9.53 -2.75
N SER A 91 -1.38 -9.47 -4.08
CA SER A 91 -2.53 -9.83 -4.91
C SER A 91 -2.78 -11.34 -5.03
N ILE A 92 -1.86 -12.20 -4.52
CA ILE A 92 -1.95 -13.65 -4.67
C ILE A 92 -2.44 -14.31 -3.38
N GLY A 93 -3.57 -15.01 -3.46
CA GLY A 93 -4.10 -15.88 -2.39
C GLY A 93 -4.47 -15.15 -1.10
N GLY A 94 -4.73 -15.92 -0.03
CA GLY A 94 -5.12 -15.43 1.30
C GLY A 94 -4.02 -14.72 2.10
N ALA A 95 -4.28 -14.47 3.38
CA ALA A 95 -3.32 -13.85 4.29
C ALA A 95 -2.08 -14.73 4.48
N SER A 96 -0.89 -14.14 4.41
CA SER A 96 0.37 -14.87 4.56
C SER A 96 1.52 -13.94 4.90
N GLU A 97 2.38 -14.33 5.85
CA GLU A 97 3.56 -13.55 6.25
C GLU A 97 4.65 -13.47 5.15
N HIS A 98 4.53 -14.23 4.06
CA HIS A 98 5.33 -14.00 2.85
C HIS A 98 5.05 -12.62 2.24
N LYS A 99 3.85 -12.06 2.41
CA LYS A 99 3.49 -10.72 1.91
C LYS A 99 4.12 -9.59 2.73
N GLU A 100 4.78 -9.92 3.84
CA GLU A 100 5.55 -9.00 4.68
C GLU A 100 7.04 -9.34 4.70
N GLY A 101 7.45 -10.37 3.94
CA GLY A 101 8.82 -10.89 3.90
C GLY A 101 9.30 -11.48 5.23
N ARG A 102 8.37 -11.97 6.08
CA ARG A 102 8.64 -12.59 7.39
C ARG A 102 8.45 -14.11 7.41
N ALA A 103 8.11 -14.72 6.28
CA ALA A 103 8.06 -16.17 6.14
C ALA A 103 8.95 -16.68 5.01
N TRP A 104 9.48 -17.88 5.18
CA TRP A 104 10.39 -18.53 4.24
C TRP A 104 10.03 -20.00 4.04
N ASP A 105 10.00 -20.41 2.79
CA ASP A 105 9.88 -21.81 2.39
C ASP A 105 11.28 -22.36 2.06
N TRP A 106 11.81 -23.26 2.88
CA TRP A 106 13.00 -24.04 2.55
C TRP A 106 12.58 -25.25 1.73
N MET A 107 12.95 -25.27 0.45
CA MET A 107 12.53 -26.34 -0.47
C MET A 107 13.33 -27.61 -0.21
N VAL A 108 12.66 -28.61 0.35
CA VAL A 108 13.16 -29.94 0.72
C VAL A 108 12.02 -30.95 0.65
N ASP A 109 12.29 -32.13 0.10
CA ASP A 109 11.31 -33.19 -0.12
C ASP A 109 11.27 -34.18 1.05
N ALA A 110 10.10 -34.39 1.63
CA ALA A 110 9.88 -35.32 2.74
C ALA A 110 10.01 -36.78 2.29
N ASP A 111 9.86 -37.08 1.00
CA ASP A 111 10.01 -38.41 0.43
C ASP A 111 11.48 -38.75 0.08
N ASP A 112 12.37 -37.74 0.00
CA ASP A 112 13.82 -37.97 -0.09
C ASP A 112 14.42 -38.18 1.30
N PRO A 113 15.02 -39.35 1.61
CA PRO A 113 15.52 -39.64 2.95
C PRO A 113 16.62 -38.69 3.45
N ARG A 114 17.42 -38.10 2.57
CA ARG A 114 18.49 -37.16 2.95
C ARG A 114 17.93 -35.78 3.24
N GLU A 115 17.04 -35.29 2.38
CA GLU A 115 16.39 -33.99 2.61
C GLU A 115 15.48 -34.04 3.83
N ARG A 116 14.74 -35.14 3.99
CA ARG A 116 13.94 -35.44 5.18
C ARG A 116 14.76 -35.40 6.47
N ALA A 117 15.92 -36.08 6.50
CA ALA A 117 16.76 -36.11 7.68
C ALA A 117 17.30 -34.72 8.06
N ALA A 118 17.66 -33.89 7.08
CA ALA A 118 18.11 -32.52 7.31
C ALA A 118 16.98 -31.63 7.84
N ALA A 119 15.78 -31.73 7.25
CA ALA A 119 14.61 -31.00 7.71
C ALA A 119 14.19 -31.42 9.12
N ASP A 120 14.18 -32.73 9.42
CA ASP A 120 13.84 -33.25 10.74
C ASP A 120 14.85 -32.80 11.81
N ASP A 121 16.15 -32.85 11.53
CA ASP A 121 17.19 -32.33 12.43
C ASP A 121 17.00 -30.83 12.69
N PHE A 122 16.74 -30.04 11.65
CA PHE A 122 16.49 -28.59 11.78
C PHE A 122 15.29 -28.29 12.66
N VAL A 123 14.13 -28.91 12.39
CA VAL A 123 12.91 -28.60 13.14
C VAL A 123 12.97 -29.17 14.56
N LEU A 124 13.68 -30.27 14.81
CA LEU A 124 13.97 -30.77 16.16
C LEU A 124 14.90 -29.82 16.92
N TRP A 125 15.98 -29.34 16.30
CA TRP A 125 16.89 -28.36 16.89
C TRP A 125 16.18 -27.05 17.24
N LEU A 126 15.28 -26.61 16.35
CA LEU A 126 14.58 -25.35 16.50
C LEU A 126 13.55 -25.40 17.62
N THR A 127 12.77 -26.49 17.70
CA THR A 127 11.60 -26.62 18.58
C THR A 127 11.88 -27.35 19.89
N GLY A 128 12.99 -28.08 19.99
CA GLY A 128 13.46 -28.74 21.21
C GLY A 128 14.10 -27.77 22.22
N PRO A 129 14.53 -28.27 23.39
CA PRO A 129 15.29 -27.48 24.34
C PRO A 129 16.58 -26.93 23.73
N ASP A 130 16.93 -25.68 24.03
CA ASP A 130 18.23 -25.14 23.65
C ASP A 130 19.36 -25.70 24.54
N ARG A 131 20.61 -25.29 24.26
CA ARG A 131 21.79 -25.73 25.02
C ARG A 131 21.75 -25.35 26.52
N ASN A 132 20.91 -24.39 26.91
CA ASN A 132 20.72 -23.99 28.30
C ASN A 132 19.53 -24.72 28.94
N GLY A 133 18.86 -25.62 28.21
CA GLY A 133 17.70 -26.36 28.67
C GLY A 133 16.38 -25.59 28.54
N GLU A 134 16.37 -24.41 27.92
CA GLU A 134 15.14 -23.65 27.74
C GLU A 134 14.24 -24.31 26.70
N VAL A 135 12.98 -24.57 27.06
CA VAL A 135 11.98 -25.17 26.16
C VAL A 135 11.82 -24.29 24.91
N ALA A 136 11.99 -24.91 23.74
CA ALA A 136 11.98 -24.25 22.44
C ALA A 136 12.90 -23.00 22.38
N GLY A 137 14.03 -23.05 23.09
CA GLY A 137 14.89 -21.90 23.30
C GLY A 137 15.42 -21.32 21.98
N ASN A 138 15.80 -22.16 21.01
CA ASN A 138 16.26 -21.68 19.70
C ASN A 138 15.14 -20.96 18.93
N ALA A 139 13.93 -21.54 18.87
CA ALA A 139 12.77 -20.89 18.26
C ALA A 139 12.45 -19.54 18.92
N ARG A 140 12.43 -19.50 20.26
CA ARG A 140 12.18 -18.27 21.03
C ARG A 140 13.24 -17.20 20.71
N ARG A 141 14.52 -17.59 20.72
CA ARG A 141 15.64 -16.70 20.48
C ARG A 141 15.74 -16.20 19.05
N LEU A 142 15.32 -16.98 18.06
CA LEU A 142 15.23 -16.55 16.66
C LEU A 142 13.99 -15.70 16.38
N GLY A 143 13.02 -15.68 17.30
CA GLY A 143 11.72 -15.04 17.10
C GLY A 143 10.82 -15.83 16.15
N VAL A 144 10.87 -17.17 16.17
CA VAL A 144 9.98 -18.01 15.35
C VAL A 144 8.58 -18.04 15.95
N MET A 145 7.57 -17.69 15.15
CA MET A 145 6.16 -17.82 15.52
C MET A 145 5.68 -19.26 15.33
N TYR A 146 5.94 -19.83 14.15
CA TYR A 146 5.50 -21.18 13.81
C TYR A 146 6.33 -21.79 12.69
N VAL A 147 6.29 -23.12 12.61
CA VAL A 147 6.92 -23.95 11.57
C VAL A 147 5.92 -24.99 11.10
N ILE A 148 5.89 -25.25 9.79
CA ILE A 148 5.07 -26.31 9.19
C ILE A 148 6.00 -27.21 8.39
N TRP A 149 5.90 -28.52 8.64
CA TRP A 149 6.69 -29.53 7.95
C TRP A 149 5.94 -30.86 7.91
N ASN A 150 5.86 -31.46 6.73
CA ASN A 150 5.28 -32.78 6.47
C ASN A 150 3.95 -33.00 7.20
N ARG A 151 2.96 -32.17 6.84
CA ARG A 151 1.57 -32.27 7.35
C ARG A 151 1.47 -32.07 8.86
N GLN A 152 2.47 -31.46 9.49
CA GLN A 152 2.44 -31.09 10.90
C GLN A 152 2.83 -29.62 11.08
N MET A 153 2.32 -29.01 12.14
CA MET A 153 2.62 -27.64 12.53
C MET A 153 3.02 -27.60 14.00
N TRP A 154 4.07 -26.82 14.26
CA TRP A 154 4.46 -26.41 15.60
C TRP A 154 4.40 -24.88 15.70
N SER A 155 4.07 -24.36 16.88
CA SER A 155 4.00 -22.92 17.12
C SER A 155 4.55 -22.56 18.50
N ALA A 156 5.31 -21.47 18.58
CA ALA A 156 5.90 -21.00 19.83
C ALA A 156 4.82 -20.63 20.86
N TYR A 157 3.73 -19.98 20.43
CA TYR A 157 2.61 -19.59 21.28
C TYR A 157 1.77 -20.75 21.81
N ASN A 158 2.03 -21.99 21.36
CA ASN A 158 1.38 -23.20 21.87
C ASN A 158 2.40 -24.36 21.97
N ALA A 159 3.64 -24.06 22.37
CA ALA A 159 4.72 -25.04 22.36
C ALA A 159 4.43 -26.29 23.21
N ALA A 160 3.63 -26.16 24.27
CA ALA A 160 3.23 -27.27 25.14
C ALA A 160 2.37 -28.34 24.43
N ALA A 161 1.65 -27.97 23.37
CA ALA A 161 0.91 -28.93 22.56
C ALA A 161 1.81 -29.78 21.64
N GLY A 162 3.09 -29.40 21.50
CA GLY A 162 4.02 -30.06 20.60
C GLY A 162 3.63 -29.88 19.12
N TRP A 163 4.02 -30.85 18.29
CA TRP A 163 3.66 -30.90 16.88
C TRP A 163 2.23 -31.42 16.72
N THR A 164 1.42 -30.69 15.97
CA THR A 164 0.00 -31.02 15.74
C THR A 164 -0.26 -31.26 14.25
N PRO A 165 -1.26 -32.09 13.88
CA PRO A 165 -1.60 -32.30 12.47
C PRO A 165 -2.02 -31.01 11.75
N TYR A 166 -1.43 -30.74 10.59
CA TYR A 166 -1.74 -29.61 9.72
C TYR A 166 -2.64 -30.05 8.56
N ARG A 167 -3.70 -29.28 8.28
CA ARG A 167 -4.71 -29.58 7.26
C ARG A 167 -4.91 -28.46 6.22
N GLY A 168 -3.94 -27.55 6.09
CA GLY A 168 -4.00 -26.50 5.08
C GLY A 168 -3.84 -27.03 3.65
N ALA A 169 -4.07 -26.14 2.67
CA ALA A 169 -4.08 -26.50 1.25
C ALA A 169 -2.74 -27.06 0.75
N SER A 170 -1.63 -26.55 1.28
CA SER A 170 -0.30 -27.13 1.07
C SER A 170 -0.01 -28.16 2.16
N PRO A 171 0.29 -29.43 1.84
CA PRO A 171 0.65 -30.42 2.85
C PRO A 171 2.06 -30.22 3.41
N HIS A 172 2.86 -29.29 2.85
CA HIS A 172 4.26 -29.02 3.24
C HIS A 172 5.13 -30.29 3.22
N THR A 173 4.91 -31.16 2.24
CA THR A 173 5.76 -32.34 2.00
C THR A 173 6.94 -32.02 1.11
N ASP A 174 6.93 -30.86 0.45
CA ASP A 174 7.93 -30.39 -0.51
C ASP A 174 8.70 -29.14 -0.03
N HIS A 175 8.42 -28.66 1.19
CA HIS A 175 9.17 -27.60 1.86
C HIS A 175 8.90 -27.52 3.37
N VAL A 176 9.87 -26.99 4.11
CA VAL A 176 9.69 -26.49 5.49
C VAL A 176 9.30 -25.02 5.42
N HIS A 177 8.16 -24.66 6.00
CA HIS A 177 7.74 -23.27 6.12
C HIS A 177 8.07 -22.73 7.51
N VAL A 178 8.75 -21.58 7.59
CA VAL A 178 9.06 -20.88 8.84
C VAL A 178 8.53 -19.46 8.80
N SER A 179 7.85 -19.03 9.86
CA SER A 179 7.36 -17.66 10.02
C SER A 179 7.95 -17.01 11.28
N LEU A 180 8.52 -15.81 11.13
CA LEU A 180 9.15 -15.05 12.21
C LEU A 180 8.23 -13.95 12.76
N SER A 181 8.32 -13.65 14.04
CA SER A 181 7.79 -12.42 14.66
C SER A 181 8.48 -11.19 14.09
N TRP A 182 7.95 -9.99 14.38
CA TRP A 182 8.59 -8.74 13.97
C TRP A 182 9.99 -8.56 14.59
N ASP A 183 10.16 -8.97 15.86
CA ASP A 183 11.47 -8.96 16.52
C ASP A 183 12.47 -9.91 15.85
N GLY A 184 12.04 -11.12 15.50
CA GLY A 184 12.88 -12.07 14.77
C GLY A 184 13.23 -11.56 13.37
N ALA A 185 12.21 -11.05 12.65
CA ALA A 185 12.35 -10.52 11.29
C ALA A 185 13.32 -9.33 11.20
N PHE A 186 13.43 -8.51 12.25
CA PHE A 186 14.34 -7.37 12.32
C PHE A 186 15.57 -7.59 13.22
N GLN A 187 15.91 -8.84 13.53
CA GLN A 187 17.11 -9.21 14.27
C GLN A 187 17.23 -8.56 15.67
N ARG A 188 16.12 -8.45 16.41
CA ARG A 188 16.09 -7.81 17.75
C ARG A 188 16.16 -8.78 18.91
N THR A 189 15.79 -10.04 18.69
CA THR A 189 15.81 -11.08 19.72
C THR A 189 17.23 -11.44 20.15
N SER A 190 17.35 -12.16 21.28
CA SER A 190 18.66 -12.47 21.88
C SER A 190 19.57 -13.35 21.02
N TRP A 191 19.05 -14.03 19.99
CA TRP A 191 19.90 -14.71 19.00
C TRP A 191 20.84 -13.76 18.27
N TRP A 192 20.35 -12.56 17.98
CA TRP A 192 21.03 -11.57 17.17
C TRP A 192 21.79 -10.56 18.01
N THR A 193 21.21 -10.16 19.14
CA THR A 193 21.71 -9.06 19.98
C THR A 193 22.43 -9.55 21.24
N GLY A 194 22.23 -10.80 21.65
CA GLY A 194 22.64 -11.31 22.96
C GLY A 194 21.79 -10.79 24.13
N VAL A 195 20.80 -9.94 23.86
CA VAL A 195 19.94 -9.30 24.86
C VAL A 195 18.52 -9.82 24.70
N ARG A 196 17.94 -10.30 25.80
CA ARG A 196 16.56 -10.77 25.85
C ARG A 196 15.59 -9.60 25.65
N ILE A 197 14.56 -9.76 24.81
CA ILE A 197 13.47 -8.79 24.70
C ILE A 197 12.53 -8.89 25.91
N GLU A 198 12.06 -7.74 26.41
CA GLU A 198 11.09 -7.69 27.50
C GLU A 198 9.65 -7.57 27.01
N GLN A 199 9.44 -6.93 25.86
CA GLN A 199 8.15 -6.78 25.22
C GLN A 199 8.28 -7.17 23.75
N GLN A 200 7.25 -7.82 23.21
CA GLN A 200 7.24 -8.23 21.80
C GLN A 200 6.71 -7.10 20.92
N ASP A 201 7.39 -6.90 19.81
CA ASP A 201 6.93 -6.05 18.74
C ASP A 201 5.69 -6.66 18.07
N VAL A 202 4.60 -5.91 18.12
CA VAL A 202 3.31 -6.31 17.58
C VAL A 202 3.05 -5.79 16.17
N GLY A 203 4.04 -5.15 15.53
CA GLY A 203 4.03 -4.84 14.11
C GLY A 203 3.20 -3.62 13.73
N PRO A 204 3.00 -3.38 12.41
CA PRO A 204 2.26 -2.23 11.91
C PRO A 204 0.77 -2.34 12.23
N CYS A 205 0.06 -1.20 12.23
CA CYS A 205 -1.38 -1.17 12.44
C CYS A 205 -2.12 -0.80 11.16
N ARG A 206 -3.22 -1.52 10.93
CA ARG A 206 -4.20 -1.13 9.92
C ARG A 206 -4.83 0.20 10.35
N VAL A 207 -4.79 1.17 9.46
CA VAL A 207 -5.46 2.45 9.64
C VAL A 207 -6.90 2.33 9.17
N TYR A 208 -7.11 1.80 7.96
CA TYR A 208 -8.41 1.72 7.32
C TYR A 208 -8.96 0.31 7.18
N VAL A 209 -10.27 0.13 7.40
CA VAL A 209 -10.97 -1.14 7.22
C VAL A 209 -10.81 -1.63 5.77
N GLY A 210 -10.42 -2.90 5.59
CA GLY A 210 -10.27 -3.52 4.28
C GLY A 210 -8.86 -3.37 3.65
N GLU A 211 -8.00 -2.52 4.21
CA GLU A 211 -6.70 -2.21 3.61
C GLU A 211 -5.52 -2.87 4.34
N PRO A 212 -4.37 -3.07 3.66
CA PRO A 212 -3.13 -3.38 4.33
C PRO A 212 -2.71 -2.25 5.27
N ALA A 213 -2.11 -2.59 6.41
CA ALA A 213 -1.38 -1.64 7.23
C ALA A 213 -0.22 -1.02 6.44
N PRO A 214 0.20 0.22 6.77
CA PRO A 214 1.41 0.82 6.20
C PRO A 214 2.63 -0.08 6.39
N ALA A 215 3.66 0.17 5.57
CA ALA A 215 4.95 -0.50 5.72
C ALA A 215 5.49 -0.33 7.14
N TYR A 216 6.21 -1.34 7.63
CA TYR A 216 6.73 -1.33 8.97
C TYR A 216 7.78 -0.21 9.14
N THR A 217 7.59 0.68 10.13
CA THR A 217 8.48 1.82 10.39
C THR A 217 9.28 1.71 11.68
N GLY A 218 8.87 0.84 12.60
CA GLY A 218 9.50 0.73 13.92
C GLY A 218 8.69 -0.11 14.89
N PRO A 219 9.31 -0.53 16.00
CA PRO A 219 8.69 -1.47 16.92
C PRO A 219 7.55 -0.80 17.67
N ARG A 220 6.47 -1.58 17.89
CA ARG A 220 5.29 -1.14 18.60
C ARG A 220 4.91 -2.17 19.65
N TYR A 221 4.56 -1.72 20.85
CA TYR A 221 4.32 -2.63 21.99
C TYR A 221 2.88 -2.56 22.56
N THR A 222 2.04 -1.69 22.03
CA THR A 222 0.63 -1.53 22.44
C THR A 222 -0.32 -2.29 21.52
N ALA A 223 -1.62 -2.44 21.80
CA ALA A 223 -2.57 -3.01 20.82
C ALA A 223 -2.89 -2.00 19.70
N CYS A 224 -3.36 -2.47 18.53
CA CYS A 224 -3.79 -1.54 17.49
C CYS A 224 -5.07 -0.84 17.92
N PRO A 225 -5.23 0.46 17.62
CA PRO A 225 -6.55 1.08 17.65
C PRO A 225 -7.48 0.33 16.66
N PRO A 226 -8.81 0.36 16.88
CA PRO A 226 -9.75 -0.11 15.88
C PRO A 226 -9.49 0.59 14.54
N ALA A 227 -9.39 -0.18 13.46
CA ALA A 227 -9.32 0.38 12.12
C ALA A 227 -10.60 1.18 11.85
N VAL A 228 -10.45 2.39 11.34
CA VAL A 228 -11.59 3.25 10.99
C VAL A 228 -12.02 2.93 9.56
N PRO A 229 -13.29 3.13 9.18
CA PRO A 229 -13.65 3.17 7.76
C PRO A 229 -12.71 4.12 7.03
N ARG A 230 -12.34 3.82 5.77
CA ARG A 230 -11.69 4.83 4.94
C ARG A 230 -12.54 6.11 5.03
N PRO A 231 -11.95 7.28 5.28
CA PRO A 231 -12.56 8.51 4.83
C PRO A 231 -12.82 8.29 3.35
N VAL A 232 -14.09 8.36 2.95
CA VAL A 232 -14.38 8.70 1.56
C VAL A 232 -13.74 10.06 1.39
N ASN A 233 -12.58 10.10 0.71
CA ASN A 233 -12.05 11.34 0.20
C ASN A 233 -13.06 11.83 -0.82
N LEU A 234 -14.05 12.60 -0.35
CA LEU A 234 -14.95 13.39 -1.20
C LEU A 234 -14.19 14.51 -1.93
N ALA A 235 -12.92 14.72 -1.59
CA ALA A 235 -12.02 15.57 -2.35
C ALA A 235 -11.14 14.70 -3.26
N ALA A 236 -11.74 14.23 -4.34
CA ALA A 236 -11.01 14.07 -5.60
C ALA A 236 -11.57 15.17 -6.51
N SER A 237 -10.71 16.08 -6.96
CA SER A 237 -10.98 17.18 -7.91
C SER A 237 -12.39 17.79 -7.97
N ALA A 238 -12.77 18.52 -6.95
CA ALA A 238 -13.72 19.62 -7.06
C ALA A 238 -13.15 20.71 -6.14
N SER A 239 -13.38 22.02 -6.39
CA SER A 239 -12.69 23.08 -5.62
C SER A 239 -12.71 22.76 -4.12
N PRO A 240 -11.55 22.52 -3.49
CA PRO A 240 -11.48 22.13 -2.09
C PRO A 240 -11.77 23.30 -1.16
N ASP A 241 -12.07 22.95 0.08
CA ASP A 241 -12.06 23.85 1.23
C ASP A 241 -10.60 24.23 1.54
N LEU A 242 -10.24 25.48 1.31
CA LEU A 242 -8.87 25.99 1.42
C LEU A 242 -8.59 26.63 2.78
N ASP A 243 -9.63 26.98 3.55
CA ASP A 243 -9.49 27.56 4.90
C ASP A 243 -10.01 26.67 6.04
N GLY A 244 -10.47 25.47 5.72
CA GLY A 244 -10.85 24.43 6.66
C GLY A 244 -12.20 24.66 7.34
N ASP A 245 -13.06 25.51 6.77
CA ASP A 245 -14.38 25.85 7.34
C ASP A 245 -15.49 24.85 6.98
N GLY A 246 -15.17 23.84 6.17
CA GLY A 246 -16.06 22.80 5.68
C GLY A 246 -16.84 23.18 4.42
N VAL A 247 -16.56 24.32 3.80
CA VAL A 247 -17.23 24.81 2.59
C VAL A 247 -16.24 24.96 1.44
N PRO A 248 -16.58 24.50 0.22
CA PRO A 248 -15.74 24.69 -0.96
C PRO A 248 -15.46 26.17 -1.27
N ASP A 249 -14.18 26.52 -1.44
CA ASP A 249 -13.75 27.88 -1.72
C ASP A 249 -13.59 28.16 -3.21
N THR A 250 -13.20 29.38 -3.57
CA THR A 250 -12.86 29.73 -4.96
C THR A 250 -11.62 30.60 -5.01
N LEU A 251 -10.74 30.32 -5.97
CA LEU A 251 -9.61 31.19 -6.29
C LEU A 251 -9.85 31.91 -7.61
N GLY A 252 -9.50 33.19 -7.68
CA GLY A 252 -9.57 33.99 -8.90
C GLY A 252 -8.24 34.69 -9.16
N ARG A 253 -7.66 34.53 -10.36
CA ARG A 253 -6.46 35.28 -10.73
C ARG A 253 -6.82 36.48 -11.59
N GLU A 254 -6.25 37.63 -11.25
CA GLU A 254 -6.24 38.81 -12.10
C GLU A 254 -4.84 38.99 -12.70
N ARG A 255 -4.58 38.39 -13.88
CA ARG A 255 -3.25 38.40 -14.50
C ARG A 255 -2.63 39.80 -14.68
N ALA A 256 -3.43 40.82 -14.98
CA ALA A 256 -2.92 42.18 -15.19
C ALA A 256 -2.29 42.77 -13.91
N ALA A 257 -2.93 42.55 -12.76
CA ALA A 257 -2.45 42.98 -11.45
C ALA A 257 -1.45 41.97 -10.84
N GLY A 258 -1.50 40.71 -11.27
CA GLY A 258 -0.72 39.63 -10.68
C GLY A 258 -1.28 39.10 -9.37
N SER A 259 -2.46 39.55 -8.97
CA SER A 259 -3.12 39.17 -7.73
C SER A 259 -3.82 37.83 -7.88
N LEU A 260 -3.66 36.98 -6.87
CA LEU A 260 -4.52 35.84 -6.61
C LEU A 260 -5.50 36.22 -5.51
N TRP A 261 -6.78 36.06 -5.78
CA TRP A 261 -7.86 36.35 -4.87
C TRP A 261 -8.43 35.05 -4.31
N PHE A 262 -8.63 35.03 -3.00
CA PHE A 262 -9.40 34.01 -2.30
C PHE A 262 -10.82 34.51 -2.07
N TYR A 263 -11.79 33.64 -2.31
CA TYR A 263 -13.22 33.85 -2.08
C TYR A 263 -13.72 32.76 -1.13
N ALA A 264 -14.11 33.17 0.07
CA ALA A 264 -14.67 32.27 1.07
C ALA A 264 -16.01 31.71 0.56
N GLY A 265 -16.12 30.39 0.54
CA GLY A 265 -17.30 29.65 0.11
C GLY A 265 -18.56 29.95 0.90
N ALA A 266 -19.71 29.54 0.36
CA ALA A 266 -20.95 29.45 1.11
C ALA A 266 -21.89 28.40 0.48
N PRO A 267 -22.82 27.83 1.26
CA PRO A 267 -23.91 27.05 0.70
C PRO A 267 -24.65 27.83 -0.39
N GLY A 268 -24.89 27.19 -1.53
CA GLY A 268 -25.47 27.79 -2.73
C GLY A 268 -24.46 28.53 -3.63
N GLY A 269 -23.17 28.49 -3.31
CA GLY A 269 -22.09 28.91 -4.21
C GLY A 269 -21.86 30.42 -4.37
N VAL A 270 -22.48 31.24 -3.52
CA VAL A 270 -22.28 32.70 -3.48
C VAL A 270 -21.23 33.03 -2.42
N PRO A 271 -20.04 33.56 -2.78
CA PRO A 271 -19.01 33.82 -1.79
C PRO A 271 -19.42 34.87 -0.74
N VAL A 272 -19.06 34.62 0.53
CA VAL A 272 -19.37 35.55 1.64
C VAL A 272 -18.34 36.66 1.81
N SER A 273 -17.10 36.43 1.38
CA SER A 273 -16.03 37.43 1.44
C SER A 273 -14.97 37.18 0.37
N ARG A 274 -14.10 38.17 0.15
CA ARG A 274 -12.89 38.00 -0.66
C ARG A 274 -11.71 38.74 -0.08
N ARG A 275 -10.50 38.21 -0.30
CA ARG A 275 -9.23 38.85 0.05
C ARG A 275 -8.16 38.51 -0.98
N VAL A 276 -7.06 39.26 -1.00
CA VAL A 276 -5.89 38.91 -1.78
C VAL A 276 -5.15 37.79 -1.05
N ALA A 277 -5.01 36.63 -1.67
CA ALA A 277 -4.24 35.49 -1.16
C ALA A 277 -2.74 35.61 -1.50
N GLY A 278 -2.40 36.27 -2.62
CA GLY A 278 -1.01 36.50 -2.99
C GLY A 278 -0.84 37.43 -4.19
N SER A 279 0.42 37.73 -4.51
CA SER A 279 0.82 38.56 -5.66
C SER A 279 1.93 37.87 -6.46
N GLY A 280 2.15 38.30 -7.70
CA GLY A 280 3.16 37.69 -8.60
C GLY A 280 2.64 36.49 -9.40
N TRP A 281 1.36 36.13 -9.27
CA TRP A 281 0.77 34.94 -9.88
C TRP A 281 0.62 34.99 -11.40
N GLN A 282 0.83 36.16 -12.02
CA GLN A 282 0.90 36.32 -13.48
C GLN A 282 2.07 35.57 -14.11
N MET A 283 3.06 35.16 -13.32
CA MET A 283 4.19 34.34 -13.80
C MET A 283 3.76 32.93 -14.20
N HIS A 284 2.59 32.46 -13.76
CA HIS A 284 2.09 31.13 -14.05
C HIS A 284 1.10 31.13 -15.24
N ASP A 285 1.11 30.10 -16.06
CA ASP A 285 0.15 29.91 -17.17
C ASP A 285 -0.73 28.67 -17.03
N GLY A 286 -0.47 27.83 -16.01
CA GLY A 286 -1.35 26.75 -15.58
C GLY A 286 -1.43 26.75 -14.06
N LEU A 287 -2.65 26.69 -13.54
CA LEU A 287 -2.94 26.58 -12.10
C LEU A 287 -3.96 25.46 -11.92
N VAL A 288 -3.69 24.56 -10.98
CA VAL A 288 -4.54 23.41 -10.69
C VAL A 288 -4.65 23.30 -9.18
N LEU A 289 -5.86 23.45 -8.67
CA LEU A 289 -6.16 23.26 -7.25
C LEU A 289 -6.32 21.76 -6.97
N THR A 290 -5.73 21.29 -5.88
CA THR A 290 -5.62 19.87 -5.54
C THR A 290 -6.01 19.62 -4.08
N PRO A 291 -6.58 18.45 -3.73
CA PRO A 291 -7.05 18.16 -2.37
C PRO A 291 -6.00 18.13 -1.25
N ASP A 292 -4.87 17.43 -1.46
CA ASP A 292 -3.72 17.34 -0.55
C ASP A 292 -2.65 16.48 -1.23
N VAL A 293 -1.72 17.12 -1.96
CA VAL A 293 -0.65 16.39 -2.66
C VAL A 293 0.60 16.26 -1.79
N THR A 294 0.73 17.08 -0.75
CA THR A 294 1.86 17.06 0.17
C THR A 294 1.71 16.06 1.31
N GLY A 295 0.48 15.64 1.60
CA GLY A 295 0.11 14.73 2.69
C GLY A 295 -0.03 15.45 4.04
N ASP A 296 -0.23 16.77 4.05
CA ASP A 296 -0.32 17.58 5.27
C ASP A 296 -1.76 17.83 5.75
N GLY A 297 -2.74 17.27 5.03
CA GLY A 297 -4.16 17.38 5.29
C GLY A 297 -4.79 18.67 4.78
N ARG A 298 -4.11 19.44 3.92
CA ARG A 298 -4.59 20.72 3.39
C ARG A 298 -4.59 20.70 1.86
N ALA A 299 -5.49 21.49 1.29
CA ALA A 299 -5.53 21.69 -0.14
C ALA A 299 -4.31 22.45 -0.65
N ASP A 300 -3.73 21.91 -1.71
CA ASP A 300 -2.48 22.34 -2.32
C ASP A 300 -2.73 22.82 -3.74
N LEU A 301 -1.74 23.47 -4.35
CA LEU A 301 -1.84 23.93 -5.73
C LEU A 301 -0.62 23.53 -6.55
N TRP A 302 -0.88 22.98 -7.74
CA TRP A 302 0.13 22.87 -8.78
C TRP A 302 0.10 24.12 -9.67
N ALA A 303 1.27 24.73 -9.89
CA ALA A 303 1.41 25.88 -10.77
C ALA A 303 2.53 25.68 -11.79
N ARG A 304 2.24 25.91 -13.07
CA ARG A 304 3.26 25.92 -14.12
C ARG A 304 3.71 27.33 -14.40
N ASP A 305 5.01 27.58 -14.29
CA ASP A 305 5.60 28.86 -14.69
C ASP A 305 5.65 29.01 -16.21
N SER A 306 5.32 30.20 -16.69
CA SER A 306 5.23 30.54 -18.12
C SER A 306 6.59 30.74 -18.81
N ALA A 307 7.65 30.96 -18.04
CA ALA A 307 8.96 31.34 -18.59
C ALA A 307 9.79 30.12 -19.00
N GLN A 308 9.76 29.06 -18.18
CA GLN A 308 10.57 27.87 -18.30
C GLN A 308 9.72 26.60 -18.33
N GLY A 309 8.42 26.70 -18.08
CA GLY A 309 7.53 25.54 -18.02
C GLY A 309 7.89 24.61 -16.87
N ARG A 310 8.37 25.12 -15.73
CA ARG A 310 8.52 24.29 -14.53
C ARG A 310 7.19 24.20 -13.83
N LEU A 311 6.89 23.00 -13.34
CA LEU A 311 5.79 22.77 -12.42
C LEU A 311 6.30 22.96 -10.99
N TRP A 312 5.46 23.58 -10.18
CA TRP A 312 5.67 23.87 -8.77
C TRP A 312 4.52 23.28 -7.98
N VAL A 313 4.78 22.86 -6.76
CA VAL A 313 3.76 22.56 -5.76
C VAL A 313 3.78 23.63 -4.68
N TYR A 314 2.63 24.21 -4.42
CA TYR A 314 2.37 25.25 -3.43
C TYR A 314 1.57 24.61 -2.31
N PRO A 315 2.18 24.30 -1.15
CA PRO A 315 1.44 23.70 -0.05
C PRO A 315 0.45 24.72 0.54
N GLY A 316 -0.77 24.29 0.83
CA GLY A 316 -1.78 25.14 1.46
C GLY A 316 -1.37 25.60 2.86
N ASP A 317 -1.70 26.84 3.23
CA ASP A 317 -1.57 27.28 4.63
C ASP A 317 -2.80 26.94 5.48
N GLY A 318 -3.89 26.48 4.83
CA GLY A 318 -5.19 26.20 5.43
C GLY A 318 -5.88 27.43 6.00
N ALA A 319 -5.52 28.60 5.48
CA ALA A 319 -6.19 29.87 5.69
C ALA A 319 -6.43 30.55 4.33
N GLY A 320 -6.70 29.77 3.29
CA GLY A 320 -7.00 30.26 1.94
C GLY A 320 -5.81 30.86 1.18
N SER A 321 -4.57 30.55 1.57
CA SER A 321 -3.35 30.91 0.84
C SER A 321 -2.36 29.74 0.81
N PHE A 322 -1.12 30.02 0.41
CA PHE A 322 -0.09 29.04 0.14
C PHE A 322 1.24 29.40 0.80
N THR A 323 1.93 28.39 1.29
CA THR A 323 3.29 28.47 1.80
C THR A 323 4.32 28.46 0.66
N PRO A 324 5.62 28.69 0.93
CA PRO A 324 6.65 28.68 -0.11
C PRO A 324 6.65 27.38 -0.94
N ALA A 325 6.60 27.53 -2.26
CA ALA A 325 6.54 26.40 -3.18
C ALA A 325 7.85 25.63 -3.29
N THR A 326 7.74 24.35 -3.67
CA THR A 326 8.86 23.53 -4.11
C THR A 326 8.73 23.19 -5.59
N THR A 327 9.87 23.03 -6.27
CA THR A 327 9.88 22.70 -7.70
C THR A 327 9.58 21.21 -7.88
N VAL A 328 8.63 20.89 -8.75
CA VAL A 328 8.33 19.51 -9.17
C VAL A 328 9.30 19.09 -10.28
N GLY A 329 9.51 19.96 -11.27
CA GLY A 329 10.43 19.70 -12.38
C GLY A 329 10.19 20.59 -13.60
N SER A 330 11.04 20.47 -14.62
CA SER A 330 10.93 21.20 -15.90
C SER A 330 10.21 20.38 -16.98
N GLY A 331 9.93 21.01 -18.13
CA GLY A 331 9.38 20.33 -19.32
C GLY A 331 7.86 20.34 -19.44
N TRP A 332 7.14 20.88 -18.44
CA TRP A 332 5.67 20.89 -18.40
C TRP A 332 5.00 21.82 -19.41
N HIS A 333 5.77 22.64 -20.14
CA HIS A 333 5.26 23.48 -21.24
C HIS A 333 4.79 22.65 -22.45
N MET A 334 5.22 21.37 -22.54
CA MET A 334 4.72 20.44 -23.54
C MET A 334 3.23 20.14 -23.40
N HIS A 335 2.65 20.43 -22.23
CA HIS A 335 1.23 20.24 -21.96
C HIS A 335 0.44 21.54 -22.14
N ASP A 336 -0.79 21.47 -22.62
CA ASP A 336 -1.68 22.64 -22.73
C ASP A 336 -2.84 22.60 -21.74
N ALA A 337 -3.12 21.45 -21.13
CA ALA A 337 -4.04 21.28 -20.02
C ALA A 337 -3.41 20.45 -18.90
N LEU A 338 -3.67 20.84 -17.65
CA LEU A 338 -3.28 20.13 -16.42
C LEU A 338 -4.53 20.04 -15.55
N LEU A 339 -4.78 18.88 -14.93
CA LEU A 339 -5.96 18.64 -14.10
C LEU A 339 -5.60 17.80 -12.89
N ALA A 340 -6.18 18.12 -11.74
CA ALA A 340 -6.20 17.22 -10.60
C ALA A 340 -7.07 16.02 -11.00
N ALA A 341 -6.50 14.84 -11.10
CA ALA A 341 -7.29 13.64 -11.38
C ALA A 341 -7.94 13.12 -10.08
N GLY A 342 -7.39 13.47 -8.91
CA GLY A 342 -7.67 12.74 -7.67
C GLY A 342 -6.93 11.41 -7.67
N ASP A 343 -7.23 10.54 -6.70
CA ASP A 343 -6.61 9.20 -6.60
C ASP A 343 -7.30 8.22 -7.58
N VAL A 344 -6.97 8.32 -8.87
CA VAL A 344 -7.53 7.47 -9.93
C VAL A 344 -6.76 6.16 -10.10
N THR A 345 -5.60 6.05 -9.48
CA THR A 345 -4.80 4.81 -9.41
C THR A 345 -5.12 3.95 -8.19
N GLY A 346 -5.77 4.51 -7.17
CA GLY A 346 -6.12 3.83 -5.92
C GLY A 346 -4.94 3.64 -4.98
N ASP A 347 -3.86 4.39 -5.14
CA ASP A 347 -2.63 4.27 -4.35
C ASP A 347 -2.60 5.20 -3.12
N GLY A 348 -3.64 6.02 -2.94
CA GLY A 348 -3.78 6.95 -1.83
C GLY A 348 -3.15 8.31 -2.06
N HIS A 349 -2.62 8.59 -3.25
CA HIS A 349 -2.06 9.89 -3.63
C HIS A 349 -2.89 10.54 -4.74
N PRO A 350 -3.12 11.86 -4.70
CA PRO A 350 -3.78 12.52 -5.83
C PRO A 350 -2.90 12.49 -7.08
N ASP A 351 -3.47 12.01 -8.17
CA ASP A 351 -2.85 11.92 -9.49
C ASP A 351 -3.08 13.20 -10.32
N LEU A 352 -2.34 13.32 -11.43
CA LEU A 352 -2.44 14.42 -12.39
C LEU A 352 -2.76 13.89 -13.78
N TRP A 353 -3.79 14.45 -14.42
CA TRP A 353 -3.96 14.34 -15.87
C TRP A 353 -3.32 15.52 -16.58
N ALA A 354 -2.61 15.26 -17.67
CA ALA A 354 -2.01 16.30 -18.50
C ALA A 354 -2.21 16.00 -19.98
N ARG A 355 -2.65 16.99 -20.76
CA ARG A 355 -2.80 16.84 -22.20
C ARG A 355 -1.58 17.39 -22.92
N GLU A 356 -0.95 16.53 -23.71
CA GLU A 356 0.18 16.92 -24.54
C GLU A 356 -0.29 17.82 -25.68
N ARG A 357 0.27 19.03 -25.73
CA ARG A 357 -0.08 20.09 -26.70
C ARG A 357 0.09 19.64 -28.15
N ALA A 358 1.16 18.91 -28.44
CA ALA A 358 1.55 18.57 -29.80
C ALA A 358 0.66 17.49 -30.44
N THR A 359 0.16 16.55 -29.63
CA THR A 359 -0.50 15.34 -30.10
C THR A 359 -1.96 15.24 -29.66
N GLY A 360 -2.35 15.98 -28.62
CA GLY A 360 -3.63 15.84 -27.96
C GLY A 360 -3.78 14.50 -27.23
N VAL A 361 -2.69 13.82 -26.88
CA VAL A 361 -2.70 12.65 -26.00
C VAL A 361 -2.95 13.10 -24.58
N LEU A 362 -3.86 12.44 -23.87
CA LEU A 362 -4.03 12.61 -22.43
C LEU A 362 -3.13 11.60 -21.71
N TRP A 363 -2.30 12.11 -20.82
CA TRP A 363 -1.39 11.35 -19.98
C TRP A 363 -1.90 11.37 -18.54
N LEU A 364 -1.80 10.24 -17.86
CA LEU A 364 -1.91 10.13 -16.42
C LEU A 364 -0.51 10.10 -15.83
N TYR A 365 -0.25 10.99 -14.89
CA TYR A 365 0.93 11.00 -14.04
C TYR A 365 0.48 10.58 -12.63
N PRO A 366 0.84 9.37 -12.19
CA PRO A 366 0.50 8.92 -10.85
C PRO A 366 1.11 9.82 -9.78
N GLY A 367 0.39 10.08 -8.71
CA GLY A 367 0.81 10.89 -7.58
C GLY A 367 1.96 10.26 -6.79
N SER A 368 2.55 11.05 -5.90
CA SER A 368 3.42 10.52 -4.85
C SER A 368 3.42 11.48 -3.66
N ALA A 369 3.91 10.99 -2.52
CA ALA A 369 4.09 11.82 -1.33
C ALA A 369 4.95 13.07 -1.64
N GLY A 370 4.45 14.26 -1.30
CA GLY A 370 5.14 15.53 -1.54
C GLY A 370 4.80 16.20 -2.88
N GLY A 371 3.81 15.69 -3.60
CA GLY A 371 3.21 16.34 -4.76
C GLY A 371 4.07 16.34 -6.02
N VAL A 372 4.96 15.36 -6.15
CA VAL A 372 5.79 15.14 -7.34
C VAL A 372 5.21 13.95 -8.12
N PRO A 373 4.56 14.16 -9.28
CA PRO A 373 4.02 13.05 -10.06
C PRO A 373 5.13 12.15 -10.61
N THR A 374 4.85 10.85 -10.71
CA THR A 374 5.78 9.82 -11.16
C THR A 374 5.68 9.58 -12.68
N ALA A 375 6.29 8.50 -13.17
CA ALA A 375 6.37 8.21 -14.60
C ALA A 375 4.96 8.11 -15.23
N PRO A 376 4.68 8.87 -16.30
CA PRO A 376 3.35 8.90 -16.87
C PRO A 376 3.04 7.68 -17.73
N ARG A 377 1.75 7.43 -17.94
CA ARG A 377 1.24 6.53 -18.96
C ARG A 377 0.14 7.19 -19.78
N ALA A 378 0.01 6.78 -21.04
CA ALA A 378 -1.05 7.31 -21.89
C ALA A 378 -2.42 6.79 -21.43
N VAL A 379 -3.38 7.69 -21.27
CA VAL A 379 -4.80 7.36 -21.09
C VAL A 379 -5.43 7.12 -22.46
N GLY A 380 -5.13 7.98 -23.44
CA GLY A 380 -5.63 7.80 -24.81
C GLY A 380 -5.33 8.99 -25.73
N THR A 381 -5.72 8.83 -26.99
CA THR A 381 -5.57 9.86 -28.04
C THR A 381 -6.91 10.56 -28.32
N GLY A 382 -6.90 11.62 -29.13
CA GLY A 382 -8.12 12.31 -29.56
C GLY A 382 -8.64 13.39 -28.60
N TRP A 383 -7.93 13.67 -27.50
CA TRP A 383 -8.35 14.68 -26.52
C TRP A 383 -8.17 16.12 -27.02
N GLY A 384 -7.46 16.32 -28.12
CA GLY A 384 -7.33 17.62 -28.79
C GLY A 384 -8.63 18.17 -29.38
N MET A 385 -9.70 17.35 -29.46
CA MET A 385 -11.02 17.84 -29.88
C MET A 385 -11.73 18.69 -28.82
N HIS A 386 -11.23 18.70 -27.58
CA HIS A 386 -11.82 19.43 -26.47
C HIS A 386 -11.11 20.74 -26.20
N ASP A 387 -11.84 21.82 -25.95
CA ASP A 387 -11.28 23.10 -25.54
C ASP A 387 -11.31 23.31 -24.01
N PHE A 388 -12.12 22.52 -23.30
CA PHE A 388 -12.12 22.43 -21.83
C PHE A 388 -12.06 20.99 -21.36
N LEU A 389 -11.26 20.78 -20.33
CA LEU A 389 -11.21 19.55 -19.55
C LEU A 389 -11.26 19.98 -18.08
N VAL A 390 -12.17 19.42 -17.31
CA VAL A 390 -12.26 19.62 -15.86
C VAL A 390 -12.59 18.29 -15.20
N SER A 391 -11.91 17.98 -14.11
CA SER A 391 -12.23 16.81 -13.30
C SER A 391 -13.14 17.31 -12.17
N PRO A 392 -14.39 16.83 -12.04
CA PRO A 392 -15.29 17.18 -10.94
C PRO A 392 -15.19 16.24 -9.73
N GLY A 393 -14.29 15.26 -9.78
CA GLY A 393 -14.29 14.20 -8.79
C GLY A 393 -15.29 13.13 -9.12
N ASP A 394 -15.74 12.42 -8.09
CA ASP A 394 -16.75 11.37 -8.22
C ASP A 394 -18.14 12.00 -8.33
N VAL A 395 -18.52 12.41 -9.53
CA VAL A 395 -19.82 13.05 -9.78
C VAL A 395 -20.92 12.02 -10.06
N THR A 396 -20.53 10.78 -10.36
CA THR A 396 -21.45 9.65 -10.55
C THR A 396 -21.75 8.88 -9.26
N GLY A 397 -20.97 9.09 -8.19
CA GLY A 397 -21.10 8.43 -6.90
C GLY A 397 -20.60 6.99 -6.88
N ASP A 398 -19.73 6.60 -7.81
CA ASP A 398 -19.21 5.24 -7.94
C ASP A 398 -17.86 5.01 -7.21
N GLY A 399 -17.35 6.04 -6.55
CA GLY A 399 -16.10 6.06 -5.81
C GLY A 399 -14.87 6.33 -6.67
N VAL A 400 -15.05 6.63 -7.97
CA VAL A 400 -13.95 6.90 -8.92
C VAL A 400 -14.06 8.33 -9.45
N PRO A 401 -12.94 9.09 -9.53
CA PRO A 401 -12.98 10.41 -10.14
C PRO A 401 -13.34 10.38 -11.63
N ASP A 402 -14.24 11.26 -12.01
CA ASP A 402 -14.76 11.45 -13.36
C ASP A 402 -14.10 12.64 -14.07
N LEU A 403 -14.47 12.87 -15.34
CA LEU A 403 -14.04 14.05 -16.10
C LEU A 403 -15.17 14.61 -16.97
N TRP A 404 -15.36 15.93 -16.92
CA TRP A 404 -16.12 16.65 -17.92
C TRP A 404 -15.20 17.24 -18.99
N ALA A 405 -15.58 17.07 -20.25
CA ALA A 405 -14.86 17.62 -21.39
C ALA A 405 -15.81 18.35 -22.32
N ARG A 406 -15.47 19.58 -22.71
CA ARG A 406 -16.24 20.32 -23.71
C ARG A 406 -15.64 20.15 -25.09
N GLU A 407 -16.44 19.67 -26.02
CA GLU A 407 -16.06 19.60 -27.42
C GLU A 407 -15.99 20.99 -28.04
N ALA A 408 -14.85 21.35 -28.62
CA ALA A 408 -14.56 22.71 -29.09
C ALA A 408 -15.50 23.18 -30.21
N GLY A 409 -15.87 22.26 -31.13
CA GLY A 409 -16.70 22.59 -32.29
C GLY A 409 -18.18 22.69 -31.96
N ALA A 410 -18.73 21.65 -31.34
CA ALA A 410 -20.18 21.54 -31.09
C ALA A 410 -20.62 22.20 -29.76
N GLY A 411 -19.69 22.51 -28.85
CA GLY A 411 -20.03 23.00 -27.51
C GLY A 411 -20.85 21.97 -26.70
N ILE A 412 -20.65 20.68 -26.98
CA ILE A 412 -21.24 19.58 -26.22
C ILE A 412 -20.35 19.33 -25.01
N LEU A 413 -20.97 19.22 -23.82
CA LEU A 413 -20.29 18.74 -22.62
C LEU A 413 -20.45 17.22 -22.56
N TRP A 414 -19.32 16.54 -22.49
CA TRP A 414 -19.21 15.10 -22.35
C TRP A 414 -18.81 14.76 -20.92
N LEU A 415 -19.46 13.77 -20.32
CA LEU A 415 -19.01 13.10 -19.09
C LEU A 415 -18.24 11.85 -19.49
N TYR A 416 -17.04 11.74 -18.96
CA TYR A 416 -16.15 10.59 -19.00
C TYR A 416 -16.11 9.98 -17.61
N THR A 417 -16.86 8.90 -17.40
CA THR A 417 -16.87 8.22 -16.11
C THR A 417 -15.57 7.44 -15.91
N GLY A 418 -14.97 7.54 -14.73
CA GLY A 418 -13.73 6.85 -14.41
C GLY A 418 -13.87 5.33 -14.47
N ASP A 419 -12.79 4.61 -14.77
CA ASP A 419 -12.77 3.14 -14.80
C ASP A 419 -12.10 2.49 -13.56
N GLY A 420 -11.66 3.31 -12.60
CA GLY A 420 -10.92 2.89 -11.41
C GLY A 420 -9.51 2.39 -11.70
N GLN A 421 -9.04 2.55 -12.94
CA GLN A 421 -7.71 2.18 -13.44
C GLN A 421 -7.07 3.38 -14.13
N GLY A 422 -7.40 4.61 -13.71
CA GLY A 422 -6.91 5.88 -14.26
C GLY A 422 -7.27 6.19 -15.72
N GLY A 423 -8.21 5.44 -16.29
CA GLY A 423 -8.83 5.72 -17.59
C GLY A 423 -10.31 6.04 -17.44
N PHE A 424 -11.07 5.82 -18.51
CA PHE A 424 -12.49 6.13 -18.57
C PHE A 424 -13.26 5.05 -19.31
N VAL A 425 -14.52 4.85 -18.91
CA VAL A 425 -15.48 4.09 -19.71
C VAL A 425 -16.01 4.92 -20.89
N ALA A 426 -17.00 4.41 -21.61
CA ALA A 426 -17.60 5.12 -22.74
C ALA A 426 -18.23 6.45 -22.29
N ARG A 427 -17.79 7.56 -22.90
CA ARG A 427 -18.34 8.89 -22.62
C ARG A 427 -19.82 9.01 -22.96
N ARG A 428 -20.51 9.92 -22.27
CA ARG A 428 -21.91 10.27 -22.50
C ARG A 428 -22.07 11.78 -22.62
N ALA A 429 -22.95 12.25 -23.52
CA ALA A 429 -23.27 13.67 -23.60
C ALA A 429 -24.14 14.07 -22.40
N THR A 430 -23.79 15.16 -21.72
CA THR A 430 -24.59 15.75 -20.64
C THR A 430 -25.39 16.96 -21.10
N GLY A 431 -25.00 17.60 -22.21
CA GLY A 431 -25.79 18.65 -22.84
C GLY A 431 -25.04 19.38 -23.95
N SER A 432 -25.76 20.23 -24.70
CA SER A 432 -25.22 21.11 -25.74
C SER A 432 -25.33 22.59 -25.33
N GLY A 433 -24.61 23.48 -26.02
CA GLY A 433 -24.69 24.92 -25.80
C GLY A 433 -23.65 25.46 -24.81
N TRP A 434 -22.79 24.62 -24.26
CA TRP A 434 -21.74 24.98 -23.31
C TRP A 434 -20.68 25.93 -23.88
N GLY A 435 -20.67 26.15 -25.19
CA GLY A 435 -19.83 27.16 -25.86
C GLY A 435 -20.15 28.61 -25.47
N MET A 436 -21.30 28.86 -24.83
CA MET A 436 -21.61 30.18 -24.24
C MET A 436 -20.72 30.53 -23.04
N HIS A 437 -20.04 29.52 -22.45
CA HIS A 437 -19.13 29.71 -21.34
C HIS A 437 -17.68 29.82 -21.79
N ASP A 438 -16.88 30.63 -21.10
CA ASP A 438 -15.44 30.74 -21.32
C ASP A 438 -14.61 30.23 -20.14
N VAL A 439 -15.25 29.87 -19.03
CA VAL A 439 -14.65 29.17 -17.89
C VAL A 439 -15.65 28.14 -17.38
N LEU A 440 -15.14 26.94 -17.10
CA LEU A 440 -15.84 25.87 -16.38
C LEU A 440 -14.96 25.52 -15.18
N THR A 441 -15.55 25.48 -13.99
CA THR A 441 -14.82 25.24 -12.73
C THR A 441 -15.63 24.26 -11.88
N PRO A 442 -15.12 23.03 -11.67
CA PRO A 442 -15.78 22.07 -10.80
C PRO A 442 -15.68 22.55 -9.35
N THR A 443 -16.73 22.35 -8.58
CA THR A 443 -16.75 22.66 -7.14
C THR A 443 -17.25 21.45 -6.39
N ALA A 444 -16.79 21.26 -5.16
CA ALA A 444 -17.38 20.26 -4.30
C ALA A 444 -18.86 20.60 -4.04
N ASP A 445 -19.57 19.77 -3.30
CA ASP A 445 -21.01 19.93 -3.08
C ASP A 445 -21.32 21.26 -2.38
N VAL A 446 -21.80 22.25 -3.15
CA VAL A 446 -22.24 23.54 -2.60
C VAL A 446 -23.76 23.58 -2.45
N THR A 447 -24.49 22.61 -3.01
CA THR A 447 -25.95 22.51 -2.87
C THR A 447 -26.40 21.67 -1.66
N GLY A 448 -25.50 20.87 -1.08
CA GLY A 448 -25.75 19.95 0.01
C GLY A 448 -26.42 18.64 -0.42
N ASP A 449 -26.33 18.27 -1.70
CA ASP A 449 -27.00 17.10 -2.28
C ASP A 449 -26.13 15.83 -2.37
N GLY A 450 -24.90 15.93 -1.86
CA GLY A 450 -23.89 14.89 -1.79
C GLY A 450 -23.06 14.71 -3.06
N ARG A 451 -23.20 15.59 -4.06
CA ARG A 451 -22.44 15.50 -5.33
C ARG A 451 -21.69 16.80 -5.63
N PRO A 452 -20.53 16.72 -6.31
CA PRO A 452 -19.87 17.88 -6.88
C PRO A 452 -20.78 18.67 -7.83
N ASP A 453 -20.67 19.99 -7.81
CA ASP A 453 -21.40 20.91 -8.69
C ASP A 453 -20.46 21.55 -9.72
N LEU A 454 -21.03 22.33 -10.65
CA LEU A 454 -20.27 23.03 -11.68
C LEU A 454 -20.53 24.53 -11.65
N PHE A 455 -19.48 25.33 -11.49
CA PHE A 455 -19.53 26.74 -11.85
C PHE A 455 -19.19 26.94 -13.31
N ALA A 456 -19.87 27.90 -13.96
CA ALA A 456 -19.53 28.34 -15.30
C ALA A 456 -19.57 29.86 -15.39
N ARG A 457 -18.64 30.43 -16.16
CA ARG A 457 -18.68 31.87 -16.49
C ARG A 457 -19.24 32.06 -17.88
N GLU A 458 -20.28 32.87 -17.99
CA GLU A 458 -20.82 33.28 -19.28
C GLU A 458 -19.86 34.25 -19.98
N ARG A 459 -19.48 33.91 -21.21
CA ARG A 459 -18.48 34.64 -22.01
C ARG A 459 -18.86 36.10 -22.26
N SER A 460 -20.13 36.36 -22.53
CA SER A 460 -20.62 37.68 -22.95
C SER A 460 -20.74 38.69 -21.81
N THR A 461 -20.95 38.22 -20.59
CA THR A 461 -21.30 39.08 -19.44
C THR A 461 -20.32 38.96 -18.28
N GLY A 462 -19.54 37.87 -18.23
CA GLY A 462 -18.74 37.53 -17.06
C GLY A 462 -19.59 37.12 -15.85
N THR A 463 -20.87 36.78 -16.04
CA THR A 463 -21.74 36.25 -14.98
C THR A 463 -21.30 34.84 -14.59
N ARG A 464 -21.26 34.56 -13.29
CA ARG A 464 -21.01 33.23 -12.75
C ARG A 464 -22.34 32.52 -12.49
N TRP A 465 -22.46 31.34 -13.05
CA TRP A 465 -23.58 30.43 -12.91
C TRP A 465 -23.17 29.21 -12.08
N LEU A 466 -24.10 28.70 -11.27
CA LEU A 466 -23.99 27.42 -10.58
C LEU A 466 -24.95 26.43 -11.24
N TYR A 467 -24.42 25.29 -11.66
CA TYR A 467 -25.16 24.15 -12.16
C TYR A 467 -25.05 23.01 -11.15
N PRO A 468 -26.13 22.67 -10.43
CA PRO A 468 -26.18 21.45 -9.62
C PRO A 468 -26.02 20.20 -10.49
N THR A 469 -25.73 19.04 -9.92
CA THR A 469 -25.63 17.79 -10.70
C THR A 469 -26.68 16.74 -10.34
N ASP A 470 -27.18 16.04 -11.35
CA ASP A 470 -28.02 14.86 -11.14
C ASP A 470 -27.18 13.64 -10.69
N SER A 471 -27.86 12.57 -10.26
CA SER A 471 -27.20 11.33 -9.82
C SER A 471 -26.43 10.59 -10.91
N ALA A 472 -26.49 11.03 -12.16
CA ALA A 472 -25.71 10.48 -13.26
C ALA A 472 -24.54 11.39 -13.65
N GLY A 473 -24.30 12.49 -12.92
CA GLY A 473 -23.23 13.44 -13.18
C GLY A 473 -23.53 14.44 -14.31
N SER A 474 -24.80 14.66 -14.65
CA SER A 474 -25.21 15.67 -15.63
C SER A 474 -25.55 16.99 -14.94
N PRO A 475 -25.03 18.13 -15.43
CA PRO A 475 -25.43 19.43 -14.90
C PRO A 475 -26.92 19.74 -15.13
N LEU A 476 -27.58 20.24 -14.09
CA LEU A 476 -28.99 20.61 -14.02
C LEU A 476 -29.20 22.11 -14.37
N PRO A 477 -30.45 22.59 -14.49
CA PRO A 477 -30.71 24.01 -14.73
C PRO A 477 -30.01 24.92 -13.71
N ALA A 478 -29.31 25.93 -14.24
CA ALA A 478 -28.44 26.77 -13.43
C ALA A 478 -29.16 27.94 -12.74
N SER A 479 -28.50 28.48 -11.72
CA SER A 479 -28.82 29.76 -11.09
C SER A 479 -27.64 30.73 -11.20
N VAL A 480 -27.93 32.03 -11.19
CA VAL A 480 -26.88 33.05 -11.13
C VAL A 480 -26.38 33.17 -9.70
N VAL A 481 -25.07 33.06 -9.51
CA VAL A 481 -24.39 33.12 -8.19
C VAL A 481 -23.35 34.22 -8.10
N GLY A 482 -23.16 35.03 -9.15
CA GLY A 482 -22.34 36.22 -9.06
C GLY A 482 -22.15 36.98 -10.36
N TRP A 483 -21.69 38.23 -10.21
CA TRP A 483 -21.43 39.16 -11.31
C TRP A 483 -19.99 39.66 -11.23
N GLY A 484 -19.45 40.18 -12.34
CA GLY A 484 -18.10 40.77 -12.36
C GLY A 484 -16.95 39.78 -12.35
N TRP A 485 -17.22 38.47 -12.54
CA TRP A 485 -16.19 37.44 -12.61
C TRP A 485 -15.35 37.49 -13.89
N GLY A 486 -15.71 38.35 -14.85
CA GLY A 486 -14.91 38.66 -16.04
C GLY A 486 -13.57 39.35 -15.74
N MET A 487 -13.37 39.87 -14.51
CA MET A 487 -12.08 40.44 -14.11
C MET A 487 -10.97 39.39 -13.94
N HIS A 488 -11.33 38.13 -13.74
CA HIS A 488 -10.38 37.04 -13.56
C HIS A 488 -10.03 36.37 -14.88
N ASP A 489 -8.78 36.02 -15.11
CA ASP A 489 -8.41 35.20 -16.27
C ASP A 489 -8.36 33.70 -15.95
N VAL A 490 -8.34 33.36 -14.65
CA VAL A 490 -8.46 31.98 -14.12
C VAL A 490 -9.42 32.00 -12.94
N VAL A 491 -10.30 31.00 -12.86
CA VAL A 491 -11.16 30.73 -11.70
C VAL A 491 -11.06 29.24 -11.38
N LEU A 492 -10.71 28.91 -10.14
CA LEU A 492 -10.52 27.55 -9.63
C LEU A 492 -11.44 27.26 -8.45
#